data_AF-A0A133KB58-F1
#
_entry.id   AF-A0A133KB58-F1
#
_cell.length_a   1.000
_cell.length_b   1.000
_cell.length_c   1.000
_cell.angle_alpha   90.00
_cell.angle_beta   90.00
_cell.angle_gamma   90.00
#
_symmetry.space_group_name_H-M   'P 1'
#
loop_
_entity.id
_entity.type
_entity.pdbx_description
1 polymer ?
#
loop_
_entity_poly.entity_id
_entity_poly.type
_entity_poly.pdbx_seq_one_letter_code
_entity_poly.pdbx_strand_id
1 'polypeptide(L)'
;MKTKRGTCNIAKKRIWINLQLVNKPMECLEYVITHELVHLIEKNHTNRFHALVEEFYPTWKEARKLLSQMPLDYLEKDNNKEDKGI
;
A
#
# COMPACT_ATOMS: atom_id res chain seq x y z
N MET A 1 -3.88 16.79 -0.07
CA MET A 1 -4.35 15.47 0.44
C MET A 1 -3.34 14.43 -0.02
N LYS A 2 -2.56 13.81 0.90
CA LYS A 2 -1.63 12.71 0.55
C LYS A 2 -2.44 11.60 -0.11
N THR A 3 -2.15 11.27 -1.37
CA THR A 3 -2.82 10.24 -2.15
C THR A 3 -2.52 8.88 -1.54
N LYS A 4 -3.50 8.30 -0.87
CA LYS A 4 -3.42 6.94 -0.33
C LYS A 4 -3.61 5.95 -1.49
N ARG A 5 -2.70 4.97 -1.61
CA ARG A 5 -2.76 3.90 -2.63
C ARG A 5 -3.94 2.95 -2.35
N GLY A 6 -4.28 2.79 -1.09
CA GLY A 6 -5.49 2.14 -0.61
C GLY A 6 -5.86 2.67 0.78
N THR A 7 -7.06 2.30 1.24
CA THR A 7 -7.47 2.49 2.64
C THR A 7 -8.40 1.38 3.10
N CYS A 8 -8.21 0.95 4.34
CA CYS A 8 -9.09 -0.01 5.00
C CYS A 8 -9.93 0.67 6.10
N ASN A 9 -11.26 0.55 5.98
CA ASN A 9 -12.20 0.84 7.05
C ASN A 9 -12.47 -0.47 7.82
N ILE A 10 -11.77 -0.63 8.93
CA ILE A 10 -11.82 -1.84 9.76
C ILE A 10 -13.23 -2.08 10.33
N ALA A 11 -13.88 -1.04 10.86
CA ALA A 11 -15.20 -1.16 11.49
C ALA A 11 -16.28 -1.63 10.50
N LYS A 12 -16.22 -1.17 9.25
CA LYS A 12 -17.16 -1.56 8.18
C LYS A 12 -16.64 -2.73 7.33
N LYS A 13 -15.43 -3.23 7.59
CA LYS A 13 -14.69 -4.20 6.76
C LYS A 13 -14.70 -3.84 5.27
N ARG A 14 -14.45 -2.56 4.95
CA ARG A 14 -14.41 -2.07 3.56
C ARG A 14 -13.01 -1.64 3.17
N ILE A 15 -12.55 -2.10 2.02
CA ILE A 15 -11.27 -1.73 1.44
C ILE A 15 -11.53 -0.87 0.21
N TRP A 16 -10.80 0.23 0.09
CA TRP A 16 -10.79 1.10 -1.08
C TRP A 16 -9.41 1.04 -1.70
N ILE A 17 -9.34 0.86 -3.01
CA ILE A 17 -8.10 0.77 -3.77
C ILE A 17 -8.12 1.90 -4.81
N ASN A 18 -6.99 2.56 -5.00
CA ASN A 18 -6.88 3.60 -6.01
C ASN A 18 -6.94 2.97 -7.42
N LEU A 19 -7.87 3.44 -8.25
CA LEU A 19 -8.06 2.94 -9.62
C LEU A 19 -6.83 3.12 -10.51
N GLN A 20 -5.95 4.09 -10.26
CA GLN A 20 -4.71 4.23 -11.04
C GLN A 20 -3.75 3.05 -10.89
N LEU A 21 -3.94 2.18 -9.89
CA LEU A 21 -3.19 0.93 -9.77
C LEU A 21 -3.47 -0.04 -10.92
N VAL A 22 -4.57 0.11 -11.66
CA VAL A 22 -4.84 -0.71 -12.86
C VAL A 22 -3.81 -0.48 -13.98
N ASN A 23 -3.13 0.66 -13.96
CA ASN A 23 -2.08 0.99 -14.92
C ASN A 23 -0.68 0.55 -14.44
N LYS A 24 -0.60 -0.15 -13.30
CA LYS A 24 0.66 -0.64 -12.71
C LYS A 24 0.75 -2.16 -12.89
N PRO A 25 1.96 -2.74 -12.79
CA PRO A 25 2.14 -4.19 -12.79
C PRO A 25 1.27 -4.86 -11.72
N MET A 26 0.79 -6.07 -12.02
CA MET A 26 -0.18 -6.81 -11.18
C MET A 26 0.32 -7.00 -9.75
N GLU A 27 1.63 -7.21 -9.59
CA GLU A 27 2.32 -7.40 -8.32
C GLU A 27 2.15 -6.19 -7.39
N CYS A 28 2.03 -4.98 -7.97
CA CYS A 28 1.76 -3.77 -7.20
C CYS A 28 0.34 -3.78 -6.62
N LEU A 29 -0.63 -4.24 -7.41
CA LEU A 29 -2.03 -4.32 -6.99
C LEU A 29 -2.19 -5.39 -5.90
N GLU A 30 -1.62 -6.57 -6.10
CA GLU A 30 -1.61 -7.66 -5.13
C GLU A 30 -1.00 -7.24 -3.79
N TYR A 31 0.12 -6.51 -3.85
CA TYR A 31 0.74 -5.94 -2.65
C TYR A 31 -0.20 -4.97 -1.91
N VAL A 32 -0.83 -4.02 -2.61
CA VAL A 32 -1.73 -3.05 -1.97
C VAL A 32 -2.97 -3.75 -1.40
N ILE A 33 -3.56 -4.69 -2.13
CA ILE A 33 -4.70 -5.48 -1.62
C ILE A 33 -4.30 -6.25 -0.36
N THR A 34 -3.17 -6.95 -0.39
CA THR A 34 -2.65 -7.69 0.78
C THR A 34 -2.44 -6.74 1.96
N HIS A 35 -1.83 -5.58 1.74
CA HIS A 35 -1.62 -4.55 2.76
C HIS A 35 -2.94 -4.11 3.42
N GLU A 36 -3.96 -3.79 2.62
CA GLU A 36 -5.25 -3.34 3.14
C GLU A 36 -6.06 -4.47 3.82
N LEU A 37 -5.86 -5.72 3.39
CA LEU A 37 -6.45 -6.89 4.06
C LEU A 37 -5.80 -7.16 5.41
N VAL A 38 -4.47 -7.04 5.52
CA VAL A 38 -3.77 -7.21 6.80
C VAL A 38 -4.22 -6.17 7.84
N HIS A 39 -4.63 -4.97 7.42
CA HIS A 39 -5.24 -3.98 8.32
C HIS A 39 -6.52 -4.46 9.02
N LEU A 40 -7.21 -5.47 8.49
CA LEU A 40 -8.35 -6.11 9.17
C LEU A 40 -7.92 -6.99 10.36
N ILE A 41 -6.68 -7.46 10.38
CA ILE A 41 -6.11 -8.34 11.41
C ILE A 41 -5.28 -7.51 12.40
N GLU A 42 -4.44 -6.61 11.89
CA GLU A 42 -3.53 -5.77 12.66
C GLU A 42 -3.60 -4.33 12.13
N LYS A 43 -4.15 -3.43 12.94
CA LYS A 43 -4.49 -2.05 12.52
C LYS A 43 -3.27 -1.16 12.25
N ASN A 44 -2.18 -1.38 12.98
CA ASN A 44 -1.01 -0.53 12.94
C ASN A 44 0.15 -1.28 12.28
N HIS A 45 1.06 -0.59 11.61
CA HIS A 45 2.25 -1.19 10.99
C HIS A 45 3.31 -1.62 12.03
N THR A 46 2.94 -2.55 12.90
CA THR A 46 3.82 -3.16 13.90
C THR A 46 4.68 -4.26 13.26
N ASN A 47 5.62 -4.83 14.02
CA ASN A 47 6.36 -6.02 13.58
C ASN A 47 5.43 -7.18 13.19
N ARG A 48 4.30 -7.33 13.88
CA ARG A 48 3.28 -8.33 13.56
C ARG A 48 2.60 -8.05 12.22
N PHE A 49 2.32 -6.79 11.91
CA PHE A 49 1.80 -6.40 10.60
C PHE A 49 2.75 -6.82 9.48
N HIS A 50 4.04 -6.50 9.62
CA HIS A 50 5.04 -6.84 8.62
C HIS A 50 5.23 -8.36 8.48
N ALA A 51 5.19 -9.10 9.58
CA ALA A 51 5.21 -10.56 9.55
C ALA A 51 4.01 -11.14 8.80
N LEU A 52 2.80 -10.62 9.02
CA LEU A 52 1.59 -11.06 8.31
C LEU A 52 1.64 -10.71 6.81
N VAL A 53 2.13 -9.53 6.45
CA VAL A 53 2.32 -9.18 5.03
C VAL A 53 3.34 -10.11 4.37
N GLU A 54 4.45 -10.42 5.03
CA GLU A 54 5.47 -11.35 4.52
C GLU A 54 4.96 -12.80 4.44
N GLU A 55 4.10 -13.22 5.36
CA GLU A 55 3.43 -14.52 5.33
C GLU A 55 2.46 -14.64 4.13
N PHE A 56 1.61 -13.63 3.91
CA PHE A 56 0.61 -13.68 2.84
C PHE A 56 1.15 -13.29 1.46
N TYR A 57 2.23 -12.51 1.41
CA TYR A 57 2.86 -12.09 0.16
C TYR A 57 4.39 -11.99 0.32
N PRO A 58 5.13 -13.10 0.20
CA PRO A 58 6.57 -13.16 0.48
C PRO A 58 7.44 -12.20 -0.35
N THR A 59 7.01 -11.88 -1.57
CA THR A 59 7.70 -10.98 -2.52
C THR A 59 7.23 -9.51 -2.40
N TRP A 60 6.65 -9.13 -1.26
CA TRP A 60 6.12 -7.78 -1.04
C TRP A 60 7.18 -6.69 -1.14
N LYS A 61 8.46 -7.00 -0.85
CA LYS A 61 9.56 -6.02 -0.88
C LYS A 61 9.83 -5.57 -2.32
N GLU A 62 9.82 -6.49 -3.27
CA GLU A 62 9.98 -6.25 -4.70
C GLU A 62 8.80 -5.42 -5.22
N ALA A 63 7.57 -5.82 -4.91
CA ALA A 63 6.38 -5.09 -5.31
C ALA A 63 6.32 -3.67 -4.71
N ARG A 64 6.71 -3.50 -3.44
CA ARG A 64 6.81 -2.18 -2.80
C ARG A 64 7.84 -1.30 -3.50
N LYS A 65 8.99 -1.86 -3.87
CA LYS A 65 10.04 -1.15 -4.60
C LYS A 65 9.54 -0.70 -5.97
N LEU A 66 8.92 -1.61 -6.72
CA LEU A 66 8.32 -1.33 -8.04
C LEU A 66 7.28 -0.21 -7.95
N LEU A 67 6.36 -0.32 -6.99
CA LEU A 67 5.32 0.68 -6.75
C LEU A 67 5.88 2.04 -6.30
N SER A 68 7.04 2.07 -5.63
CA SER A 68 7.74 3.32 -5.29
C SER A 68 8.36 4.01 -6.50
N GLN A 69 8.74 3.26 -7.53
CA GLN A 69 9.33 3.77 -8.77
C GLN A 69 8.28 4.22 -9.78
N MET A 70 7.01 3.86 -9.56
CA MET A 70 5.89 4.19 -10.44
C MET A 70 4.89 5.08 -9.71
N PRO A 71 5.22 6.37 -9.51
CA PRO A 71 4.29 7.33 -8.92
C PRO A 71 2.95 7.34 -9.65
N LEU A 72 1.89 7.61 -8.89
CA LEU A 72 0.56 7.90 -9.42
C LEU A 72 0.60 9.22 -10.20
N ASP A 73 -0.24 9.37 -11.22
CA ASP A 73 -0.11 10.44 -12.24
C ASP A 73 -0.11 11.88 -11.65
N TYR A 74 -0.65 12.06 -10.45
CA TYR A 74 -0.65 13.34 -9.73
C TYR A 74 0.58 13.59 -8.83
N LEU A 75 1.56 12.68 -8.82
CA LEU A 75 2.79 12.76 -8.03
C LEU A 75 4.00 13.27 -8.85
N GLU A 76 3.83 13.64 -10.12
CA GLU A 76 4.86 14.38 -10.88
C GLU A 76 4.89 15.87 -10.46
N LYS A 77 5.28 16.12 -9.20
CA LYS A 77 5.95 17.31 -8.65
C LYS A 77 5.64 17.40 -7.15
N ASP A 78 6.61 17.01 -6.34
CA ASP A 78 7.07 17.81 -5.21
C ASP A 78 8.37 17.20 -4.65
N ASN A 79 9.51 17.64 -5.21
CA ASN A 79 10.85 17.44 -4.66
C ASN A 79 11.03 18.36 -3.43
N ASN A 80 10.39 18.04 -2.31
CA ASN A 80 10.81 18.45 -0.95
C ASN A 80 9.75 18.05 0.08
N LYS A 81 10.04 17.02 0.89
CA LYS A 81 10.03 17.08 2.37
C LYS A 81 10.01 15.68 2.98
N GLU A 82 10.84 15.54 4.00
CA GLU A 82 11.13 14.36 4.81
C GLU A 82 9.89 13.60 5.26
N ASP A 83 9.99 12.30 5.09
CA ASP A 83 8.95 11.31 5.25
C ASP A 83 8.67 11.08 6.74
N LYS A 84 7.58 11.65 7.25
CA LYS A 84 6.92 11.17 8.47
C LYS A 84 5.52 10.67 8.12
N GLY A 85 5.33 9.38 8.40
CA GLY A 85 4.04 8.76 8.67
C GLY A 85 3.21 8.40 7.44
N ILE A 86 3.38 7.16 6.98
CA ILE A 86 2.28 6.23 6.67
C ILE A 86 2.72 4.86 7.17
#